data_AF-A0A015M0L0-F1
#
_entry.id   AF-A0A015M0L0-F1
#
_cell.length_a   1.000
_cell.length_b   1.000
_cell.length_c   1.000
_cell.angle_alpha   90.00
_cell.angle_beta   90.00
_cell.angle_gamma   90.00
#
_symmetry.space_group_name_H-M   'P 1'
#
loop_
_entity.id
_entity.type
_entity.pdbx_description
1 polymer ?
#
loop_
_entity_poly.entity_id
_entity_poly.type
_entity_poly.pdbx_seq_one_letter_code
_entity_poly.pdbx_strand_id
1 'polypeptide(L)'
;MANTISFVFPTSKHNLCIFHIDLNLKKNVKPKLGLQKFSEFRAEFFSCRNSLVYEIFESKWKILIEKYPEISKYLKRMLEPTKES
;
A
#
# COMPACT_ATOMS: atom_id res chain seq x y z
N MET A 1 -13.46 1.12 11.72
CA MET A 1 -12.61 1.67 12.80
C MET A 1 -12.09 3.08 12.51
N ALA A 2 -11.78 3.45 11.26
CA ALA A 2 -11.34 4.82 10.94
C ALA A 2 -12.37 5.90 11.37
N ASN A 3 -13.67 5.63 11.18
CA ASN A 3 -14.74 6.57 11.54
C ASN A 3 -14.82 6.90 13.04
N THR A 4 -14.47 5.95 13.92
CA THR A 4 -14.49 6.18 15.38
C THR A 4 -13.34 7.09 15.81
N ILE A 5 -12.17 6.94 15.19
CA ILE A 5 -11.00 7.77 15.50
C ILE A 5 -11.22 9.20 15.02
N SER A 6 -11.79 9.38 13.83
CA SER A 6 -12.14 10.72 13.32
C SER A 6 -13.19 11.43 14.17
N PHE A 7 -14.06 10.69 14.87
CA PHE A 7 -15.05 11.26 15.78
C PHE A 7 -14.43 11.73 17.11
N VAL A 8 -13.49 10.95 17.67
CA VAL A 8 -12.85 11.25 18.96
C VAL A 8 -11.66 12.20 18.81
N PHE A 9 -10.93 12.11 17.69
CA PHE A 9 -9.73 12.89 17.40
C PHE A 9 -9.82 13.53 16.00
N PRO A 10 -10.68 14.56 15.82
CA PRO A 10 -11.00 15.11 14.51
C PRO A 10 -9.84 15.80 13.80
N THR A 11 -8.82 16.26 14.55
CA THR A 11 -7.62 16.90 14.01
C THR A 11 -6.49 15.91 13.71
N SER A 12 -6.63 14.65 14.11
CA SER A 12 -5.58 13.62 13.95
C SER A 12 -5.78 12.84 12.67
N LYS A 13 -4.76 12.82 11.82
CA LYS A 13 -4.74 11.97 10.63
C LYS A 13 -4.51 10.51 10.99
N HIS A 14 -5.50 9.67 10.72
CA HIS A 14 -5.39 8.23 10.93
C HIS A 14 -4.68 7.56 9.76
N ASN A 15 -3.45 7.11 9.98
CA ASN A 15 -2.66 6.41 8.97
C ASN A 15 -2.45 4.94 9.32
N LEU A 16 -2.50 4.07 8.31
CA LEU A 16 -2.18 2.66 8.51
C LEU A 16 -0.69 2.48 8.80
N CYS A 17 -0.40 1.81 9.92
CA CYS A 17 0.97 1.49 10.32
C CYS A 17 1.70 0.68 9.23
N ILE A 18 2.93 1.09 8.93
CA ILE A 18 3.78 0.46 7.91
C ILE A 18 4.05 -1.02 8.20
N PHE A 19 4.23 -1.36 9.47
CA PHE A 19 4.43 -2.73 9.92
C PHE A 19 3.21 -3.61 9.64
N HIS A 20 2.00 -3.14 9.95
CA HIS A 20 0.78 -3.90 9.68
C HIS A 20 0.51 -4.06 8.18
N ILE A 21 0.85 -3.07 7.37
CA ILE A 21 0.81 -3.20 5.91
C ILE A 21 1.78 -4.28 5.44
N ASP A 22 3.02 -4.29 5.94
CA ASP A 22 4.00 -5.32 5.57
C ASP A 22 3.53 -6.75 5.92
N LEU A 23 2.95 -6.92 7.11
CA LEU A 23 2.34 -8.20 7.53
C LEU A 23 1.22 -8.62 6.58
N ASN A 24 0.36 -7.68 6.19
CA ASN A 24 -0.73 -7.94 5.26
C ASN A 24 -0.23 -8.33 3.86
N LEU A 25 0.84 -7.68 3.37
CA LEU A 25 1.49 -8.05 2.11
C LEU A 25 2.09 -9.46 2.18
N LYS A 26 2.82 -9.77 3.26
CA LYS A 26 3.35 -11.12 3.49
C LYS A 26 2.25 -12.19 3.53
N LYS A 27 1.09 -11.88 4.10
CA LYS A 27 -0.03 -12.82 4.21
C LYS A 27 -0.81 -13.00 2.90
N ASN A 28 -1.08 -11.92 2.17
CA ASN A 28 -2.04 -11.93 1.06
C ASN A 28 -1.41 -11.85 -0.34
N VAL A 29 -0.18 -11.33 -0.43
CA VAL A 29 0.51 -11.06 -1.69
C VAL A 29 1.63 -12.07 -1.94
N LYS A 30 2.41 -12.42 -0.92
CA LYS A 30 3.48 -13.44 -1.03
C LYS A 30 2.99 -14.78 -1.60
N PRO A 31 1.82 -15.33 -1.23
CA PRO A 31 1.34 -16.60 -1.80
C PRO A 31 1.00 -16.52 -3.29
N LYS A 32 0.72 -15.32 -3.81
CA LYS A 32 0.37 -15.10 -5.22
C LYS A 32 1.60 -14.96 -6.11
N LEU A 33 2.56 -14.16 -5.64
CA LEU A 33 3.80 -13.85 -6.38
C LEU A 33 4.87 -14.94 -6.25
N GLY A 34 4.86 -15.73 -5.18
CA GLY A 34 6.00 -16.57 -4.80
C GLY A 34 7.16 -15.74 -4.21
N LEU A 35 8.19 -16.43 -3.69
CA LEU A 35 9.22 -15.80 -2.85
C LEU A 35 10.06 -14.74 -3.58
N GLN A 36 10.57 -15.06 -4.77
CA GLN A 36 11.46 -14.18 -5.54
C GLN A 36 10.75 -12.88 -5.95
N LYS A 37 9.65 -13.00 -6.70
CA LYS A 37 8.84 -11.85 -7.15
C LYS A 37 8.30 -11.04 -5.99
N PHE A 38 7.95 -11.68 -4.87
CA PHE A 38 7.50 -10.96 -3.68
C PHE A 38 8.60 -10.06 -3.09
N SER A 39 9.86 -10.51 -3.07
CA SER A 39 10.96 -9.70 -2.58
C SER A 39 11.17 -8.44 -3.42
N GLU A 40 11.14 -8.59 -4.74
CA GLU A 40 11.23 -7.48 -5.71
C GLU A 40 10.06 -6.51 -5.55
N PHE A 41 8.83 -7.05 -5.58
CA PHE A 41 7.61 -6.28 -5.36
C PHE A 41 7.67 -5.49 -4.06
N ARG A 42 8.11 -6.12 -2.97
CA ARG A 42 8.15 -5.49 -1.64
C ARG A 42 9.12 -4.31 -1.62
N ALA A 43 10.29 -4.43 -2.25
CA ALA A 43 11.24 -3.33 -2.37
C ALA A 43 10.66 -2.17 -3.18
N GLU A 44 10.05 -2.46 -4.33
CA GLU A 44 9.43 -1.45 -5.20
C GLU A 44 8.23 -0.78 -4.52
N PHE A 45 7.43 -1.55 -3.79
CA PHE A 45 6.29 -1.06 -3.02
C PHE A 45 6.72 -0.03 -1.97
N PHE A 46 7.77 -0.32 -1.18
CA PHE A 46 8.25 0.64 -0.19
C PHE A 46 8.94 1.85 -0.82
N SER A 47 9.63 1.68 -1.94
CA SER A 47 10.18 2.82 -2.72
C SER A 47 9.08 3.73 -3.30
N CYS A 48 7.95 3.15 -3.70
CA CYS A 48 6.76 3.88 -4.13
C CYS A 48 6.12 4.62 -2.96
N ARG A 49 5.78 3.90 -1.89
CA ARG A 49 5.06 4.43 -0.72
C ARG A 49 5.82 5.54 0.00
N ASN A 50 7.15 5.42 0.10
CA ASN A 50 7.97 6.40 0.81
C ASN A 50 8.29 7.65 -0.03
N SER A 51 7.72 7.77 -1.24
CA SER A 51 7.84 8.98 -2.04
C SER A 51 7.06 10.12 -1.38
N LEU A 52 7.76 11.21 -1.04
CA LEU A 52 7.15 12.41 -0.45
C LEU A 52 6.46 13.29 -1.50
N VAL A 53 6.84 13.14 -2.78
CA VAL A 53 6.27 13.90 -3.89
C VAL A 53 5.11 13.11 -4.48
N TYR A 54 3.92 13.72 -4.48
CA TYR A 54 2.67 13.09 -4.92
C TYR A 54 2.72 12.63 -6.39
N GLU A 55 3.26 13.45 -7.29
CA GLU A 55 3.37 13.11 -8.72
C GLU A 55 4.27 11.90 -8.96
N ILE A 56 5.39 11.83 -8.23
CA ILE A 56 6.31 10.68 -8.27
C ILE A 56 5.63 9.44 -7.70
N PHE A 57 4.86 9.60 -6.61
CA PHE A 57 4.08 8.51 -6.04
C PHE A 57 3.06 7.96 -7.04
N GLU A 58 2.24 8.80 -7.66
CA GLU A 58 1.21 8.37 -8.63
C GLU A 58 1.83 7.68 -9.85
N SER A 59 2.96 8.21 -10.35
CA SER A 59 3.71 7.57 -11.43
C SER A 59 4.22 6.19 -11.04
N LYS A 60 4.93 6.07 -9.91
CA LYS A 60 5.43 4.79 -9.39
C LYS A 60 4.29 3.81 -9.09
N TRP A 61 3.15 4.30 -8.61
CA TRP A 61 1.99 3.48 -8.28
C TRP A 61 1.37 2.83 -9.52
N LYS A 62 1.22 3.60 -10.61
CA LYS A 62 0.76 3.07 -11.90
C LYS A 62 1.68 1.97 -12.41
N ILE A 63 2.99 2.25 -12.44
CA ILE A 63 4.03 1.29 -12.86
C ILE A 63 3.95 0.01 -12.01
N LEU A 64 3.79 0.15 -10.69
CA LEU A 64 3.69 -0.99 -9.78
C LEU A 64 2.46 -1.86 -10.08
N ILE A 65 1.30 -1.25 -10.34
CA ILE A 65 0.07 -1.98 -10.67
C ILE A 65 0.19 -2.71 -12.01
N GLU A 66 0.79 -2.06 -13.01
CA GLU A 66 1.01 -2.64 -14.34
C GLU A 66 2.01 -3.79 -14.31
N LYS A 67 3.08 -3.67 -13.51
CA LYS A 67 4.11 -4.70 -13.34
C LYS A 67 3.58 -5.96 -12.62
N TYR A 68 2.59 -5.81 -11.74
CA TYR A 68 2.06 -6.89 -10.91
C TYR A 68 0.54 -7.07 -11.08
N PRO A 69 0.06 -7.48 -12.27
CA PRO A 69 -1.38 -7.55 -12.57
C PRO A 69 -2.12 -8.56 -11.68
N GLU A 70 -1.45 -9.64 -11.27
CA GLU A 70 -1.97 -10.70 -10.38
C GLU A 70 -2.44 -10.21 -9.00
N ILE A 71 -1.88 -9.10 -8.51
CA ILE A 71 -2.20 -8.52 -7.20
C ILE A 71 -2.83 -7.13 -7.31
N SER A 72 -2.98 -6.59 -8.53
CA SER A 72 -3.57 -5.27 -8.81
C SER A 72 -4.89 -5.04 -8.07
N LYS A 73 -5.81 -6.02 -8.10
CA LYS A 73 -7.10 -5.97 -7.40
C LYS A 73 -6.95 -5.82 -5.88
N TYR A 74 -5.93 -6.47 -5.30
CA TYR A 74 -5.65 -6.35 -3.87
C TYR A 74 -5.10 -4.96 -3.54
N LEU A 75 -4.14 -4.46 -4.33
CA LEU A 75 -3.52 -3.16 -4.14
C LEU A 75 -4.53 -2.01 -4.22
N LYS A 76 -5.37 -2.00 -5.28
CA LYS A 76 -6.43 -0.99 -5.45
C LYS A 76 -7.41 -0.99 -4.27
N ARG A 77 -7.83 -2.18 -3.81
CA ARG A 77 -8.83 -2.28 -2.73
C ARG A 77 -8.29 -1.87 -1.36
N MET A 78 -7.03 -2.20 -1.05
CA MET A 78 -6.50 -2.05 0.31
C MET A 78 -5.74 -0.74 0.53
N LEU A 79 -5.19 -0.15 -0.54
CA LEU A 79 -4.20 0.92 -0.40
C LEU A 79 -4.58 2.22 -1.13
N GLU A 80 -5.40 2.13 -2.17
CA GLU A 80 -5.96 3.33 -2.82
C GLU A 80 -6.82 4.18 -1.86
N PRO A 81 -7.67 3.58 -0.98
CA PRO A 81 -8.42 4.33 0.02
C PRO A 81 -7.53 4.98 1.11
N THR A 82 -6.26 4.59 1.21
CA THR A 82 -5.32 5.16 2.19
C THR A 82 -4.50 6.32 1.65
N LYS A 83 -4.71 6.72 0.37
CA LYS A 83 -4.06 7.88 -0.24
C LYS A 83 -4.59 9.21 0.30
N GLU A 84 -5.82 9.23 0.79
CA GLU A 84 -6.53 10.46 1.22
C GLU A 84 -6.55 10.68 2.74
N SER A 85 -5.87 9.83 3.53
CA SER A 85 -5.83 9.97 5.00
C SER A 85 -4.81 11.00 5.52
#